data_AF-A0A953G896-F1
#
_entry.id   AF-A0A953G896-F1
#
_cell.length_a   1.000
_cell.length_b   1.000
_cell.length_c   1.000
_cell.angle_alpha   90.00
_cell.angle_beta   90.00
_cell.angle_gamma   90.00
#
_symmetry.space_group_name_H-M   'P 1'
#
loop_
_entity.id
_entity.type
_entity.pdbx_description
1 polymer ?
#
loop_
_entity_poly.entity_id
_entity_poly.type
_entity_poly.pdbx_seq_one_letter_code
_entity_poly.pdbx_strand_id
1 'polypeptide(L)'
;MASISNAQLVITRDRPKKLSKVKVTCNVHFSQLELCMMKACPDGRLFRLRCSLWGEDILFDDNLFTMANVNFYPDATPSALESAIFEVTLGDGVLNEDFGRDEIYGKLVLTNISSNTSVVKKTNTVSGWF
;
A
#
# COMPACT_ATOMS: atom_id res chain seq x y z
N MET A 1 12.02 11.19 -10.74
CA MET A 1 11.49 9.82 -10.73
C MET A 1 10.45 9.74 -9.64
N ALA A 2 9.38 8.98 -9.89
CA ALA A 2 8.28 8.87 -8.96
C ALA A 2 8.76 8.32 -7.60
N SER A 3 8.09 8.72 -6.52
CA SER A 3 8.44 8.28 -5.16
C SER A 3 7.20 8.17 -4.26
N ILE A 4 7.34 7.44 -3.16
CA ILE A 4 6.28 7.25 -2.16
C ILE A 4 6.73 7.86 -0.84
N SER A 5 5.88 8.69 -0.23
CA SER A 5 6.10 9.27 1.11
C SER A 5 4.88 9.11 2.01
N ASN A 6 5.01 9.45 3.29
CA ASN A 6 3.92 9.41 4.27
C ASN A 6 3.14 8.09 4.29
N ALA A 7 3.85 6.97 4.08
CA ALA A 7 3.28 5.64 4.10
C ALA A 7 2.94 5.25 5.55
N GLN A 8 1.66 5.09 5.84
CA GLN A 8 1.16 4.81 7.18
C GLN A 8 0.17 3.66 7.17
N LEU A 9 0.31 2.75 8.14
CA LEU A 9 -0.62 1.67 8.43
C LEU A 9 -1.29 1.95 9.78
N VAL A 10 -2.61 1.82 9.79
CA VAL A 10 -3.44 1.84 11.00
C VAL A 10 -4.31 0.59 11.00
N ILE A 11 -4.32 -0.13 12.13
CA ILE A 11 -5.19 -1.28 12.35
C ILE A 11 -6.07 -1.00 13.57
N THR A 12 -7.39 -1.02 13.35
CA THR A 12 -8.39 -0.83 14.41
C THR A 12 -9.15 -2.13 14.62
N ARG A 13 -9.14 -2.65 15.84
CA ARG A 13 -9.73 -3.96 16.17
C ARG A 13 -11.11 -3.87 16.78
N ASP A 14 -11.98 -4.76 16.35
CA ASP A 14 -13.29 -5.08 16.94
C ASP A 14 -13.20 -6.48 17.57
N ARG A 15 -12.71 -6.53 18.82
CA ARG A 15 -12.46 -7.80 19.56
C ARG A 15 -13.71 -8.69 19.70
N PRO A 16 -14.90 -8.16 20.02
CA PRO A 16 -16.11 -8.98 20.07
C PRO A 16 -16.41 -9.72 18.76
N LYS A 17 -16.11 -9.10 17.61
CA LYS A 17 -16.36 -9.70 16.29
C LYS A 17 -15.15 -10.44 15.72
N LYS A 18 -13.98 -10.35 16.37
CA LYS A 18 -12.69 -10.85 15.86
C LYS A 18 -12.37 -10.31 14.46
N LEU A 19 -12.59 -9.01 14.28
CA LEU A 19 -12.36 -8.30 13.03
C LEU A 19 -11.35 -7.17 13.21
N SER A 20 -10.51 -6.98 12.20
CA SER A 20 -9.53 -5.91 12.11
C SER A 20 -9.82 -5.04 10.90
N LYS A 21 -10.11 -3.76 11.13
CA LYS A 21 -10.19 -2.75 10.09
C LYS A 21 -8.79 -2.22 9.81
N VAL A 22 -8.28 -2.52 8.63
CA VAL A 22 -6.95 -2.11 8.18
C VAL A 22 -7.08 -0.92 7.22
N LYS A 23 -6.26 0.10 7.46
CA LYS A 23 -6.15 1.28 6.60
C LYS A 23 -4.68 1.58 6.32
N VAL A 24 -4.32 1.61 5.05
CA VAL A 24 -3.01 2.05 4.58
C VAL A 24 -3.17 3.33 3.77
N THR A 25 -2.41 4.36 4.10
CA THR A 25 -2.39 5.64 3.38
C THR A 25 -0.98 5.97 2.91
N CYS A 26 -0.83 6.62 1.76
CA CYS A 26 0.45 7.17 1.32
C CYS A 26 0.28 8.31 0.33
N ASN A 27 1.37 9.04 0.10
CA ASN A 27 1.49 10.04 -0.94
C ASN A 27 2.39 9.51 -2.06
N VAL A 28 1.97 9.71 -3.32
CA VAL A 28 2.77 9.44 -4.51
C VAL A 28 3.20 10.77 -5.12
N HIS A 29 4.50 10.93 -5.32
CA HIS A 29 5.08 12.10 -5.98
C HIS A 29 5.49 11.73 -7.38
N PHE A 30 5.10 12.54 -8.35
CA PHE A 30 5.52 12.41 -9.74
C PHE A 30 6.41 13.58 -10.14
N SER A 31 7.47 13.29 -10.88
CA SER A 31 8.30 14.32 -11.50
C SER A 31 7.56 15.02 -12.62
N GLN A 32 8.06 16.19 -13.02
CA GLN A 32 7.47 16.97 -14.12
C GLN A 32 7.42 16.18 -15.44
N LEU A 33 8.40 15.31 -15.71
CA LEU A 33 8.41 14.44 -16.88
C LEU A 33 7.26 13.42 -16.83
N GLU A 34 7.09 12.74 -15.70
CA GLU A 34 6.04 11.74 -15.50
C GLU A 34 4.65 12.40 -15.57
N LEU A 35 4.52 13.62 -15.02
CA LEU A 35 3.31 14.42 -15.14
C LEU A 35 3.00 14.83 -16.58
N CYS A 36 4.02 15.18 -17.37
CA CYS A 36 3.86 15.47 -18.79
C CYS A 36 3.36 14.24 -19.56
N MET A 37 3.97 13.08 -19.33
CA MET A 37 3.55 11.80 -19.94
C MET A 37 2.10 11.47 -19.59
N MET A 38 1.73 11.64 -18.32
CA MET A 38 0.38 11.44 -17.82
C MET A 38 -0.65 12.34 -18.52
N LYS A 39 -0.34 13.63 -18.69
CA LYS A 39 -1.21 14.58 -19.39
C LYS A 39 -1.31 14.31 -20.90
N ALA A 40 -0.25 13.79 -21.50
CA ALA A 40 -0.22 13.44 -22.92
C ALA A 40 -1.00 12.16 -23.25
N CYS A 41 -1.20 11.28 -22.27
CA CYS A 41 -1.89 9.99 -22.44
C CYS A 41 -2.93 9.78 -21.32
N PRO A 42 -4.02 10.56 -21.29
CA PRO A 42 -4.99 10.53 -20.18
C PRO A 42 -5.69 9.18 -20.01
N ASP A 43 -5.87 8.42 -21.10
CA ASP A 43 -6.46 7.07 -21.05
C ASP A 43 -5.42 5.97 -20.72
N GLY A 44 -4.14 6.33 -20.72
CA GLY A 44 -3.05 5.39 -20.51
C GLY A 44 -2.86 5.11 -19.03
N ARG A 45 -3.09 3.87 -18.57
CA ARG A 45 -2.71 3.45 -17.21
C ARG A 45 -1.19 3.34 -17.11
N LEU A 46 -0.50 4.45 -16.85
CA LEU A 46 0.96 4.53 -16.87
C LEU A 46 1.62 4.03 -15.59
N PHE A 47 0.99 4.26 -14.44
CA PHE A 47 1.47 3.79 -13.15
C PHE A 47 0.40 2.97 -12.43
N ARG A 48 0.85 1.98 -11.68
CA ARG A 48 0.00 1.09 -10.88
C ARG A 48 0.55 0.99 -9.47
N LEU A 49 -0.23 1.43 -8.48
CA LEU A 49 0.07 1.31 -7.07
C LEU A 49 -0.73 0.16 -6.44
N ARG A 50 -0.03 -0.78 -5.82
CA ARG A 50 -0.60 -1.91 -5.07
C ARG A 50 -0.16 -1.86 -3.61
N CYS A 51 -0.99 -2.46 -2.75
CA CYS A 51 -0.69 -2.63 -1.33
C CYS A 51 -0.88 -4.11 -0.92
N SER A 52 -0.01 -4.57 -0.05
CA SER A 52 -0.09 -5.89 0.61
C SER A 52 0.31 -5.73 2.08
N LEU A 53 -0.20 -6.59 2.94
CA LEU A 53 0.12 -6.67 4.37
C LEU A 53 1.09 -7.81 4.58
N TRP A 54 2.10 -7.57 5.41
CA TRP A 54 3.16 -8.52 5.68
C TRP A 54 3.41 -8.60 7.18
N GLY A 55 3.74 -9.80 7.66
CA GLY A 55 4.37 -10.04 8.96
C GLY A 55 5.84 -9.68 8.88
N GLU A 56 6.35 -8.98 9.89
CA GLU A 56 7.77 -8.67 10.01
C GLU A 56 8.45 -9.69 10.92
N ASP A 57 9.33 -10.49 10.32
CA ASP A 57 10.03 -11.58 10.99
C ASP A 57 11.53 -11.35 11.05
N ILE A 58 12.19 -12.05 11.98
CA ILE A 58 13.65 -11.99 12.12
C ILE A 58 14.36 -12.51 10.85
N LEU A 59 13.77 -13.50 10.18
CA LEU A 59 14.41 -14.18 9.05
C LEU A 59 13.73 -13.88 7.71
N PHE A 60 12.41 -14.08 7.61
CA PHE A 60 11.69 -13.92 6.35
C PHE A 60 10.28 -13.38 6.59
N ASP A 61 10.03 -12.15 6.12
CA ASP A 61 8.69 -11.56 6.16
C ASP A 61 7.67 -12.40 5.37
N ASP A 62 6.50 -12.64 5.98
CA ASP A 62 5.41 -13.38 5.38
C ASP A 62 4.34 -12.48 4.77
N ASN A 63 3.84 -12.82 3.57
CA ASN A 63 2.74 -12.10 2.94
C ASN A 63 1.40 -12.60 3.48
N LEU A 64 0.76 -11.78 4.30
CA LEU A 64 -0.49 -12.12 4.98
C LEU A 64 -1.70 -11.87 4.10
N PHE A 65 -1.71 -10.74 3.38
CA PHE A 65 -2.87 -10.35 2.60
C PHE A 65 -2.51 -9.38 1.48
N THR A 66 -3.03 -9.60 0.27
CA THR A 66 -2.90 -8.65 -0.83
C THR A 66 -4.21 -7.92 -1.06
N MET A 67 -4.19 -6.59 -0.98
CA MET A 67 -5.38 -5.77 -1.20
C MET A 67 -5.87 -5.94 -2.65
N ALA A 68 -7.16 -6.17 -2.82
CA ALA A 68 -7.77 -6.31 -4.15
C ALA A 68 -7.79 -4.97 -4.91
N ASN A 69 -7.91 -3.86 -4.17
CA ASN A 69 -7.96 -2.53 -4.73
C ASN A 69 -6.57 -2.14 -5.27
N VAL A 70 -6.55 -1.50 -6.44
CA VAL A 70 -5.33 -1.05 -7.11
C VAL A 70 -5.59 0.36 -7.64
N ASN A 71 -4.68 1.30 -7.34
CA ASN A 71 -4.77 2.66 -7.86
C ASN A 71 -3.94 2.76 -9.15
N PHE A 72 -4.51 3.38 -10.18
CA PHE A 72 -3.83 3.66 -11.43
C PHE A 72 -3.65 5.16 -11.62
N TYR A 73 -2.53 5.55 -12.23
CA TYR A 73 -2.24 6.94 -12.60
C TYR A 73 -1.84 7.02 -14.08
N PRO A 74 -2.21 8.09 -14.80
CA PRO A 74 -2.98 9.23 -14.33
C PRO A 74 -4.44 8.89 -14.04
N ASP A 75 -5.04 9.69 -13.18
CA ASP A 75 -6.49 9.80 -13.08
C ASP A 75 -6.99 10.94 -14.01
N ALA A 76 -8.24 11.38 -13.84
CA ALA A 76 -8.81 12.43 -14.68
C ALA A 76 -8.12 13.81 -14.52
N THR A 77 -7.39 14.03 -13.42
CA THR A 77 -6.79 15.32 -13.06
C THR A 77 -5.40 15.12 -12.45
N PRO A 78 -4.42 14.62 -13.23
CA PRO A 78 -3.15 14.19 -12.66
C PRO A 78 -2.41 15.37 -12.03
N SER A 79 -1.96 15.15 -10.80
CA SER A 79 -1.19 16.06 -9.98
C SER A 79 0.25 15.56 -9.79
N ALA A 80 1.15 16.48 -9.45
CA ALA A 80 2.50 16.11 -9.02
C ALA A 80 2.51 15.37 -7.68
N LEU A 81 1.47 15.55 -6.86
CA LEU A 81 1.27 14.90 -5.57
C LEU A 81 -0.13 14.30 -5.52
N GLU A 82 -0.18 12.99 -5.37
CA GLU A 82 -1.41 12.21 -5.27
C GLU A 82 -1.50 11.49 -3.92
N SER A 83 -2.70 11.40 -3.36
CA SER A 83 -2.95 10.64 -2.13
C SER A 83 -3.63 9.31 -2.46
N ALA A 84 -3.18 8.24 -1.81
CA ALA A 84 -3.72 6.90 -1.99
C ALA A 84 -4.16 6.32 -0.65
N ILE A 85 -5.29 5.62 -0.67
CA ILE A 85 -5.85 4.92 0.49
C ILE A 85 -6.22 3.49 0.07
N PHE A 86 -5.84 2.53 0.90
CA PHE A 86 -6.27 1.13 0.83
C PHE A 86 -6.96 0.79 2.15
N GLU A 87 -8.20 0.32 2.10
CA GLU A 87 -8.98 -0.09 3.27
C GLU A 87 -9.55 -1.49 3.06
N VAL A 88 -9.48 -2.32 4.10
CA VAL A 88 -10.08 -3.65 4.13
C VAL A 88 -10.45 -4.00 5.58
N THR A 89 -11.52 -4.78 5.75
CA THR A 89 -11.83 -5.43 7.02
C THR A 89 -11.50 -6.91 6.90
N LEU A 90 -10.65 -7.41 7.78
CA LEU A 90 -10.17 -8.80 7.79
C LEU A 90 -10.63 -9.50 9.08
N GLY A 91 -10.71 -10.82 9.04
CA GLY A 91 -10.73 -11.61 10.27
C GLY A 91 -9.39 -11.47 10.98
N ASP A 92 -9.41 -11.37 12.31
CA ASP A 92 -8.20 -11.20 13.14
C ASP A 92 -7.14 -12.27 12.84
N GLY A 93 -7.56 -13.53 12.63
CA GLY A 93 -6.66 -14.63 12.31
C GLY A 93 -5.90 -14.53 10.98
N VAL A 94 -6.22 -13.55 10.11
CA VAL A 94 -5.41 -13.24 8.90
C VAL A 94 -4.14 -12.47 9.28
N LEU A 95 -4.18 -11.72 10.39
CA LEU A 95 -3.07 -10.89 10.89
C LEU A 95 -2.30 -11.56 12.03
N ASN A 96 -2.69 -12.77 12.41
CA ASN A 96 -2.05 -13.57 13.46
C ASN A 96 -1.03 -14.51 12.79
N GLU A 97 0.23 -14.15 12.89
CA GLU A 97 1.37 -14.75 12.20
C GLU A 97 2.15 -15.70 13.14
N ASP A 98 2.32 -15.35 14.42
CA ASP A 98 3.14 -16.12 15.35
C ASP A 98 2.47 -16.48 16.69
N PHE A 99 3.16 -17.29 17.50
CA PHE A 99 2.80 -17.49 18.90
C PHE A 99 3.34 -16.32 19.72
N GLY A 100 2.74 -15.15 19.56
CA GLY A 100 3.33 -13.94 20.08
C GLY A 100 2.54 -12.68 19.78
N ARG A 101 3.27 -11.56 19.81
CA ARG A 101 2.74 -10.27 19.45
C ARG A 101 3.13 -10.08 17.99
N ASP A 102 2.16 -10.07 17.10
CA ASP A 102 2.42 -9.95 15.67
C ASP A 102 2.85 -8.53 15.29
N GLU A 103 3.81 -8.44 14.39
CA GLU A 103 4.32 -7.21 13.79
C GLU A 103 3.84 -7.05 12.34
N ILE A 104 2.84 -6.19 12.10
CA ILE A 104 2.26 -6.04 10.76
C ILE A 104 2.70 -4.73 10.10
N TYR A 105 3.12 -4.79 8.83
CA TYR A 105 3.35 -3.61 8.01
C TYR A 105 2.67 -3.70 6.63
N GLY A 106 2.44 -2.55 6.01
CA GLY A 106 1.97 -2.43 4.64
C GLY A 106 3.13 -2.27 3.66
N LYS A 107 3.19 -3.11 2.64
CA LYS A 107 4.12 -3.00 1.50
C LYS A 107 3.42 -2.37 0.31
N LEU A 108 3.83 -1.16 -0.02
CA LEU A 108 3.36 -0.39 -1.18
C LEU A 108 4.32 -0.58 -2.35
N VAL A 109 3.78 -0.85 -3.53
CA VAL A 109 4.55 -1.04 -4.76
C VAL A 109 3.92 -0.18 -5.87
N LEU A 110 4.61 0.89 -6.26
CA LEU A 110 4.27 1.72 -7.41
C LEU A 110 5.08 1.23 -8.61
N THR A 111 4.41 0.79 -9.67
CA THR A 111 5.06 0.29 -10.89
C THR A 111 4.76 1.24 -12.04
N ASN A 112 5.79 1.71 -12.73
CA ASN A 112 5.63 2.30 -14.06
C ASN A 112 5.43 1.15 -15.07
N ILE A 113 4.26 1.10 -15.69
CA ILE A 113 3.86 0.01 -16.59
C ILE A 113 4.66 0.04 -17.89
N SER A 114 5.08 1.23 -18.36
CA SER A 114 5.82 1.38 -19.61
C SER A 114 7.28 0.93 -19.53
N SER A 115 7.95 1.23 -18.40
CA SER A 115 9.36 0.88 -18.18
C SER A 115 9.55 -0.37 -17.31
N ASN A 116 8.48 -0.88 -16.70
CA ASN A 116 8.48 -1.96 -15.73
C ASN A 116 9.36 -1.69 -14.49
N THR A 117 9.66 -0.42 -14.19
CA THR A 117 10.41 -0.01 -13.00
C THR A 117 9.46 0.17 -11.81
N SER A 118 9.86 -0.28 -10.63
CA SER A 118 9.04 -0.19 -9.42
C SER A 118 9.71 0.57 -8.29
N VAL A 119 8.89 1.30 -7.53
CA VAL A 119 9.24 1.91 -6.24
C VAL A 119 8.53 1.14 -5.15
N VAL A 120 9.27 0.66 -4.16
CA VAL A 120 8.75 -0.10 -3.03
C VAL A 120 8.90 0.72 -1.75
N LYS A 121 7.87 0.77 -0.93
CA LYS A 121 7.90 1.45 0.37
C LYS A 121 7.13 0.64 1.41
N LYS A 122 7.74 0.42 2.58
CA LYS A 122 7.06 -0.10 3.77
C LYS A 122 6.41 1.06 4.55
N THR A 123 5.27 0.81 5.17
CA THR A 123 4.68 1.71 6.18
C THR A 123 5.44 1.59 7.52
N ASN A 124 4.94 2.24 8.56
CA ASN A 124 5.24 1.83 9.94
C ASN A 124 4.75 0.39 10.20
N THR A 125 5.41 -0.28 11.14
CA THR A 125 4.98 -1.54 11.74
C THR A 125 3.97 -1.27 12.85
N VAL A 126 2.94 -2.10 12.96
CA VAL A 126 1.94 -2.08 14.02
C VAL A 126 2.01 -3.41 14.77
N SER A 127 2.47 -3.37 16.02
CA SER A 127 2.59 -4.57 16.85
C SER A 127 1.36 -4.78 17.75
N GLY A 128 0.74 -5.96 17.72
CA GLY A 128 -0.48 -6.28 18.47
C GLY A 128 -0.65 -7.78 18.73
N TRP A 129 -1.70 -8.16 19.46
CA TRP A 129 -2.07 -9.58 19.66
C TRP A 129 -3.30 -9.90 18.82
N PHE A 130 -3.17 -10.29 17.56
CA PHE A 130 -4.32 -10.28 16.64
C PHE A 130 -5.29 -11.45 16.85
#